data_AF-A0AAW8YPM8-F1
#
_entry.id   AF-A0AAW8YPM8-F1
#
_cell.length_a   1.000
_cell.length_b   1.000
_cell.length_c   1.000
_cell.angle_alpha   90.00
_cell.angle_beta   90.00
_cell.angle_gamma   90.00
#
_symmetry.space_group_name_H-M   'P 1'
#
loop_
_entity.id
_entity.type
_entity.pdbx_description
1 polymer ?
#
loop_
_entity_poly.entity_id
_entity_poly.type
_entity_poly.pdbx_seq_one_letter_code
_entity_poly.pdbx_strand_id
1 'polypeptide(L)'
;MKISKSSLLTLITYLAIFLLPSVINLFVRLGASFIWVETIDYLVGAALLVVINLKNNEINQIETRRIPFFRAIAWGIIGTALVIVLQFVVSYVTFILGQNPASANTATLVTLAKINPFFVLAITVGAPIMEELVFRKVLFGNLSTLFGMRSNLGLTIMAIISSLAFAFMHNDSHIFLYAAIGLLFCWLYHKTGRIQTSMIAHILMNGLVVLPLVM
;
A
#
# COMPACT_ATOMS: atom_id res chain seq x y z
N MET A 1 -17.85 6.08 -19.14
CA MET A 1 -16.37 6.16 -19.11
C MET A 1 -15.79 4.76 -18.99
N LYS A 2 -14.66 4.46 -19.66
CA LYS A 2 -14.00 3.13 -19.60
C LYS A 2 -12.78 3.22 -18.68
N ILE A 3 -12.55 2.17 -17.88
CA ILE A 3 -11.27 1.96 -17.19
C ILE A 3 -10.16 1.92 -18.24
N SER A 4 -9.05 2.60 -17.97
CA SER A 4 -7.93 2.59 -18.89
C SER A 4 -7.26 1.21 -18.94
N LYS A 5 -6.70 0.86 -20.11
CA LYS A 5 -6.03 -0.44 -20.28
C LYS A 5 -4.88 -0.61 -19.27
N SER A 6 -4.15 0.47 -18.94
CA SER A 6 -3.10 0.41 -17.93
C SER A 6 -3.67 0.12 -16.54
N SER A 7 -4.75 0.77 -16.14
CA SER A 7 -5.35 0.54 -14.81
C SER A 7 -5.80 -0.91 -14.66
N LEU A 8 -6.44 -1.46 -15.70
CA LEU A 8 -6.84 -2.87 -15.71
C LEU A 8 -5.63 -3.80 -15.65
N LEU A 9 -4.59 -3.51 -16.43
CA LEU A 9 -3.35 -4.30 -16.43
C LEU A 9 -2.66 -4.27 -15.07
N THR A 10 -2.58 -3.11 -14.41
CA THR A 10 -2.03 -2.97 -13.05
C THR A 10 -2.83 -3.82 -12.05
N LEU A 11 -4.16 -3.79 -12.09
CA LEU A 11 -5.01 -4.57 -11.19
C LEU A 11 -4.85 -6.08 -11.40
N ILE A 12 -4.88 -6.54 -12.66
CA ILE A 12 -4.70 -7.95 -13.00
C ILE A 12 -3.30 -8.42 -12.59
N THR A 13 -2.26 -7.63 -12.88
CA THR A 13 -0.88 -7.97 -12.55
C THR A 13 -0.70 -8.07 -11.04
N TYR A 14 -1.23 -7.10 -10.28
CA TYR A 14 -1.19 -7.15 -8.82
C TYR A 14 -1.88 -8.38 -8.25
N LEU A 15 -3.10 -8.71 -8.73
CA LEU A 15 -3.81 -9.91 -8.27
C LEU A 15 -3.05 -11.19 -8.63
N ALA A 16 -2.42 -11.24 -9.80
CA ALA A 16 -1.60 -12.37 -10.21
C ALA A 16 -0.41 -12.55 -9.26
N ILE A 17 0.36 -11.48 -8.99
CA ILE A 17 1.48 -11.48 -8.04
C ILE A 17 0.99 -11.92 -6.65
N PHE A 18 -0.03 -11.24 -6.10
CA PHE A 18 -0.56 -11.55 -4.77
C PHE A 18 -0.97 -13.03 -4.58
N LEU A 19 -1.53 -13.66 -5.62
CA LEU A 19 -1.98 -15.05 -5.55
C LEU A 19 -0.89 -16.06 -5.93
N LEU A 20 0.16 -15.66 -6.65
CA LEU A 20 1.12 -16.57 -7.26
C LEU A 20 1.84 -17.48 -6.26
N PRO A 21 2.41 -16.98 -5.13
CA PRO A 21 3.09 -17.85 -4.16
C PRO A 21 2.16 -18.92 -3.58
N SER A 22 0.92 -18.54 -3.27
CA SER A 22 -0.11 -19.45 -2.74
C SER A 22 -0.52 -20.52 -3.75
N VAL A 23 -0.69 -20.13 -5.02
CA VAL A 23 -1.00 -21.06 -6.11
C VAL A 23 0.14 -22.05 -6.33
N ILE A 24 1.39 -21.59 -6.39
CA ILE A 24 2.56 -22.48 -6.53
C ILE A 24 2.62 -23.45 -5.35
N ASN A 25 2.39 -22.97 -4.13
CA ASN A 25 2.44 -23.79 -2.93
C ASN A 25 1.41 -24.93 -2.92
N LEU A 26 0.24 -24.73 -3.53
CA LEU A 26 -0.80 -25.76 -3.65
C LEU A 26 -0.30 -27.01 -4.39
N PHE A 27 0.55 -26.83 -5.40
CA PHE A 27 1.05 -27.93 -6.24
C PHE A 27 2.42 -28.45 -5.78
N VAL A 28 3.32 -27.54 -5.37
CA VAL A 28 4.73 -27.86 -5.13
C VAL A 28 5.02 -28.11 -3.64
N ARG A 29 4.17 -27.65 -2.72
CA ARG A 29 4.39 -27.70 -1.26
C ARG A 29 5.76 -27.14 -0.87
N LEU A 30 5.92 -25.83 -1.05
CA LEU A 30 7.21 -25.12 -0.99
C LEU A 30 7.91 -25.19 0.38
N GLY A 31 7.19 -25.45 1.47
CA GLY A 31 7.74 -25.45 2.82
C GLY A 31 8.44 -24.12 3.13
N ALA A 32 9.68 -24.17 3.64
CA ALA A 32 10.47 -22.97 3.92
C ALA A 32 10.80 -22.13 2.67
N SER A 33 10.78 -22.73 1.48
CA SER A 33 11.02 -22.00 0.21
C SER A 33 9.89 -21.03 -0.14
N PHE A 34 8.72 -21.14 0.52
CA PHE A 34 7.60 -20.22 0.33
C PHE A 34 8.02 -18.77 0.53
N ILE A 35 8.79 -18.49 1.59
CA ILE A 35 9.22 -17.13 1.93
C ILE A 35 10.13 -16.55 0.84
N TRP A 36 11.00 -17.36 0.25
CA TRP A 36 11.86 -16.93 -0.86
C TRP A 36 11.05 -16.63 -2.12
N VAL A 37 10.10 -17.51 -2.46
CA VAL A 37 9.21 -17.32 -3.62
C VAL A 37 8.41 -16.03 -3.45
N GLU A 38 7.78 -15.83 -2.29
CA GLU A 38 7.02 -14.61 -2.00
C GLU A 38 7.90 -13.36 -2.02
N THR A 39 9.12 -13.43 -1.45
CA THR A 39 10.07 -12.31 -1.46
C THR A 39 10.40 -11.87 -2.88
N ILE A 40 10.79 -12.82 -3.74
CA ILE A 40 11.19 -12.54 -5.12
C ILE A 40 9.98 -12.03 -5.91
N ASP A 41 8.83 -12.69 -5.75
CA ASP A 41 7.60 -12.34 -6.46
C ASP A 41 7.15 -10.90 -6.14
N TYR A 42 7.18 -10.48 -4.87
CA TYR A 42 6.79 -9.11 -4.50
C TYR A 42 7.77 -8.05 -5.03
N LEU A 43 9.08 -8.35 -5.04
CA LEU A 43 10.08 -7.41 -5.57
C LEU A 43 10.00 -7.29 -7.10
N VAL A 44 9.87 -8.42 -7.80
CA VAL A 44 9.67 -8.44 -9.25
C VAL A 44 8.34 -7.79 -9.60
N GLY A 45 7.29 -8.09 -8.85
CA GLY A 45 5.96 -7.53 -8.99
C GLY A 45 5.95 -6.01 -8.86
N ALA A 46 6.61 -5.48 -7.82
CA ALA A 46 6.79 -4.04 -7.66
C ALA A 46 7.50 -3.41 -8.86
N ALA A 47 8.61 -4.00 -9.33
CA ALA A 47 9.33 -3.51 -10.49
C ALA A 47 8.46 -3.53 -11.77
N LEU A 48 7.72 -4.61 -12.00
CA LEU A 48 6.81 -4.76 -13.14
C LEU A 48 5.71 -3.69 -13.11
N LEU A 49 5.06 -3.48 -11.96
CA LEU A 49 4.01 -2.46 -11.82
C LEU A 49 4.57 -1.04 -12.00
N VAL A 50 5.78 -0.76 -11.53
CA VAL A 50 6.47 0.51 -11.80
C VAL A 50 6.72 0.68 -13.31
N VAL A 51 7.21 -0.34 -14.00
CA VAL A 51 7.43 -0.31 -15.46
C VAL A 51 6.12 -0.08 -16.21
N ILE A 52 5.04 -0.76 -15.85
CA ILE A 52 3.70 -0.57 -16.43
C ILE A 52 3.26 0.89 -16.26
N ASN A 53 3.38 1.42 -15.04
CA ASN A 53 3.01 2.80 -14.72
C ASN A 53 3.83 3.82 -15.52
N LEU A 54 5.14 3.61 -15.66
CA LEU A 54 6.04 4.52 -16.40
C LEU A 54 5.80 4.48 -17.92
N LYS A 55 5.50 3.31 -18.49
CA LYS A 55 5.25 3.18 -19.93
C LYS A 55 3.94 3.81 -20.38
N ASN A 56 2.90 3.71 -19.56
CA ASN A 56 1.56 4.12 -19.97
C ASN A 56 1.31 5.63 -19.79
N ASN A 57 2.14 6.34 -19.01
CA ASN A 57 2.08 7.80 -18.82
C ASN A 57 0.67 8.36 -18.56
N GLU A 58 -0.21 7.56 -17.95
CA GLU A 58 -1.57 7.97 -17.66
C GLU A 58 -1.55 8.96 -16.48
N ILE A 59 -1.84 10.22 -16.79
CA ILE A 59 -1.96 11.30 -15.82
C ILE A 59 -3.44 11.42 -15.44
N ASN A 60 -3.76 11.07 -14.20
CA ASN A 60 -5.08 11.33 -13.64
C ASN A 60 -5.21 12.78 -13.14
N GLN A 61 -6.43 13.17 -12.73
CA GLN A 61 -6.72 14.54 -12.30
C GLN A 61 -5.86 15.00 -11.11
N ILE A 62 -5.48 14.09 -10.20
CA ILE A 62 -4.65 14.40 -9.03
C ILE A 62 -3.23 14.77 -9.47
N GLU A 63 -2.67 14.02 -10.42
CA GLU A 63 -1.31 14.23 -10.93
C GLU A 63 -1.15 15.50 -11.80
N THR A 64 -2.26 16.14 -12.22
CA THR A 64 -2.22 17.43 -12.93
C THR A 64 -1.65 18.58 -12.09
N ARG A 65 -1.73 18.46 -10.75
CA ARG A 65 -1.26 19.49 -9.79
C ARG A 65 0.03 19.08 -9.08
N ARG A 66 0.86 18.23 -9.72
CA ARG A 66 2.09 17.69 -9.15
C ARG A 66 3.06 18.79 -8.69
N ILE A 67 3.44 18.74 -7.42
CA ILE A 67 4.46 19.64 -6.86
C ILE A 67 5.88 19.23 -7.32
N PRO A 68 6.92 20.04 -7.10
CA PRO A 68 8.30 19.64 -7.36
C PRO A 68 8.71 18.37 -6.57
N PHE A 69 9.53 17.51 -7.17
CA PHE A 69 9.88 16.20 -6.60
C PHE A 69 10.51 16.28 -5.20
N PHE A 70 11.43 17.23 -4.96
CA PHE A 70 12.02 17.44 -3.63
C PHE A 70 11.00 17.80 -2.54
N ARG A 71 9.96 18.58 -2.90
CA ARG A 71 8.87 18.88 -1.96
C ARG A 71 8.02 17.64 -1.68
N ALA A 72 7.84 16.76 -2.67
CA ALA A 72 7.16 15.49 -2.45
C ALA A 72 7.93 14.55 -1.52
N ILE A 73 9.27 14.52 -1.60
CA ILE A 73 10.09 13.79 -0.62
C ILE A 73 9.87 14.36 0.79
N ALA A 74 9.93 15.68 0.95
CA ALA A 74 9.68 16.32 2.26
C ALA A 74 8.27 15.98 2.79
N TRP A 75 7.25 16.03 1.94
CA TRP A 75 5.90 15.59 2.31
C TRP A 75 5.80 14.09 2.61
N GLY A 76 6.61 13.23 2.00
CA GLY A 76 6.69 11.81 2.33
C GLY A 76 7.28 11.57 3.72
N ILE A 77 8.32 12.33 4.09
CA ILE A 77 8.91 12.28 5.45
C ILE A 77 7.91 12.81 6.49
N ILE A 78 7.28 13.96 6.24
CA ILE A 78 6.22 14.49 7.11
C ILE A 78 5.06 13.47 7.21
N GLY A 79 4.67 12.90 6.07
CA GLY A 79 3.65 11.86 5.99
C GLY A 79 3.97 10.65 6.85
N THR A 80 5.23 10.21 6.86
CA THR A 80 5.71 9.13 7.74
C THR A 80 5.43 9.45 9.20
N ALA A 81 5.83 10.64 9.67
CA ALA A 81 5.59 11.07 11.05
C ALA A 81 4.08 11.12 11.36
N LEU A 82 3.26 11.63 10.45
CA LEU A 82 1.80 11.68 10.63
C LEU A 82 1.18 10.28 10.75
N VAL A 83 1.63 9.32 9.94
CA VAL A 83 1.12 7.94 9.97
C VAL A 83 1.56 7.23 11.27
N ILE A 84 2.78 7.48 11.75
CA ILE A 84 3.25 6.96 13.04
C ILE A 84 2.42 7.53 14.20
N VAL A 85 2.17 8.85 14.22
CA VAL A 85 1.30 9.46 15.23
C VAL A 85 -0.12 8.89 15.17
N LEU A 86 -0.68 8.73 13.96
CA LEU A 86 -1.99 8.12 13.77
C LEU A 86 -2.04 6.70 14.35
N GLN A 87 -1.02 5.87 14.09
CA GLN A 87 -0.93 4.52 14.65
C GLN A 87 -0.90 4.55 16.17
N PHE A 88 -0.06 5.38 16.78
CA PHE A 88 -0.01 5.51 18.24
C PHE A 88 -1.35 5.93 18.84
N VAL A 89 -2.01 6.92 18.25
CA VAL A 89 -3.32 7.39 18.72
C VAL A 89 -4.37 6.28 18.62
N VAL A 90 -4.47 5.60 17.47
CA VAL A 90 -5.45 4.53 17.27
C VAL A 90 -5.16 3.35 18.19
N SER A 91 -3.90 2.90 18.30
CA SER A 91 -3.51 1.83 19.22
C SER A 91 -3.79 2.17 20.69
N TYR A 92 -3.56 3.42 21.10
CA TYR A 92 -3.90 3.88 22.44
C TYR A 92 -5.42 3.87 22.68
N VAL A 93 -6.22 4.34 21.72
CA VAL A 93 -7.68 4.28 21.78
C VAL A 93 -8.17 2.83 21.86
N THR A 94 -7.62 1.94 21.04
CA THR A 94 -7.93 0.49 21.08
C THR A 94 -7.64 -0.10 22.47
N PHE A 95 -6.49 0.25 23.06
CA PHE A 95 -6.11 -0.20 24.40
C PHE A 95 -7.08 0.27 25.50
N ILE A 96 -7.46 1.55 25.53
CA ILE A 96 -8.38 2.07 26.55
C ILE A 96 -9.82 1.54 26.38
N LEU A 97 -10.17 1.07 25.18
CA LEU A 97 -11.43 0.36 24.91
C LEU A 97 -11.39 -1.13 25.32
N GLY A 98 -10.29 -1.58 25.95
CA GLY A 98 -10.10 -2.96 26.41
C GLY A 98 -9.83 -3.96 25.29
N GLN A 99 -9.50 -3.49 24.09
CA GLN A 99 -9.17 -4.33 22.95
C GLN A 99 -7.65 -4.50 22.82
N ASN A 100 -7.20 -5.59 22.20
CA ASN A 100 -5.78 -5.82 21.93
C ASN A 100 -5.33 -4.96 20.74
N PRO A 101 -4.39 -4.01 20.90
CA PRO A 101 -3.91 -3.16 19.81
C PRO A 101 -2.86 -3.84 18.91
N ALA A 102 -2.43 -5.06 19.23
CA ALA A 102 -1.42 -5.77 18.46
C ALA A 102 -2.01 -6.39 17.19
N SER A 103 -1.44 -6.05 16.04
CA SER A 103 -1.81 -6.62 14.74
C SER A 103 -1.26 -8.05 14.58
N ALA A 104 -2.16 -8.99 14.27
CA ALA A 104 -1.82 -10.37 13.96
C ALA A 104 -1.07 -10.48 12.62
N ASN A 105 -1.43 -9.65 11.64
CA ASN A 105 -0.71 -9.55 10.37
C ASN A 105 0.75 -9.13 10.61
N THR A 106 0.97 -8.06 11.37
CA THR A 106 2.33 -7.57 11.69
C THR A 106 3.15 -8.64 12.42
N ALA A 107 2.57 -9.31 13.41
CA ALA A 107 3.24 -10.40 14.13
C ALA A 107 3.65 -11.56 13.20
N THR A 108 2.78 -11.92 12.26
CA THR A 108 3.05 -12.96 11.26
C THR A 108 4.21 -12.54 10.34
N LEU A 109 4.15 -11.34 9.75
CA LEU A 109 5.18 -10.85 8.85
C LEU A 109 6.56 -10.70 9.54
N VAL A 110 6.59 -10.22 10.79
CA VAL A 110 7.81 -10.15 11.61
C VAL A 110 8.38 -11.54 11.87
N THR A 111 7.53 -12.54 12.13
CA THR A 111 7.96 -13.92 12.33
C THR A 111 8.61 -14.48 11.07
N LEU A 112 8.00 -14.27 9.89
CA LEU A 112 8.57 -14.68 8.61
C LEU A 112 9.90 -13.96 8.30
N ALA A 113 9.98 -12.67 8.63
CA ALA A 113 11.20 -11.89 8.47
C ALA A 113 12.34 -12.35 9.41
N LYS A 114 12.03 -12.85 10.61
CA LYS A 114 13.04 -13.48 11.49
C LYS A 114 13.56 -14.81 10.94
N ILE A 115 12.72 -15.57 10.23
CA ILE A 115 13.13 -16.81 9.56
C ILE A 115 14.00 -16.50 8.34
N ASN A 116 13.63 -15.49 7.55
CA ASN A 116 14.39 -15.03 6.40
C ASN A 116 14.47 -13.49 6.38
N PRO A 117 15.61 -12.90 6.80
CA PRO A 117 15.77 -11.44 6.84
C PRO A 117 15.58 -10.73 5.50
N PHE A 118 15.76 -11.42 4.36
CA PHE A 118 15.49 -10.82 3.05
C PHE A 118 14.00 -10.51 2.82
N PHE A 119 13.10 -11.20 3.54
CA PHE A 119 11.66 -10.93 3.48
C PHE A 119 11.30 -9.52 3.95
N VAL A 120 12.16 -8.87 4.76
CA VAL A 120 12.02 -7.46 5.13
C VAL A 120 11.89 -6.58 3.88
N LEU A 121 12.65 -6.84 2.81
CA LEU A 121 12.58 -6.05 1.57
C LEU A 121 11.21 -6.19 0.89
N ALA A 122 10.60 -7.38 0.96
CA ALA A 122 9.28 -7.62 0.38
C ALA A 122 8.21 -6.82 1.11
N ILE A 123 8.18 -6.84 2.45
CA ILE A 123 7.12 -6.20 3.25
C ILE A 123 7.34 -4.70 3.51
N THR A 124 8.58 -4.21 3.42
CA THR A 124 8.89 -2.78 3.61
C THR A 124 9.01 -2.01 2.30
N VAL A 125 9.33 -2.66 1.18
CA VAL A 125 9.53 -1.99 -0.11
C VAL A 125 8.60 -2.56 -1.18
N GLY A 126 8.65 -3.87 -1.45
CA GLY A 126 7.89 -4.50 -2.53
C GLY A 126 6.39 -4.27 -2.41
N ALA A 127 5.79 -4.74 -1.32
CA ALA A 127 4.37 -4.60 -1.04
C ALA A 127 3.92 -3.13 -1.02
N PRO A 128 4.53 -2.20 -0.25
CA PRO A 128 4.14 -0.78 -0.27
C PRO A 128 4.16 -0.14 -1.67
N ILE A 129 5.14 -0.45 -2.53
CA ILE A 129 5.17 0.07 -3.90
C ILE A 129 3.95 -0.42 -4.69
N MET A 130 3.67 -1.72 -4.64
CA MET A 130 2.55 -2.32 -5.35
C MET A 130 1.21 -1.76 -4.84
N GLU A 131 1.05 -1.69 -3.53
CA GLU A 131 -0.15 -1.21 -2.87
C GLU A 131 -0.43 0.26 -3.21
N GLU A 132 0.58 1.14 -3.20
CA GLU A 132 0.35 2.53 -3.59
C GLU A 132 -0.05 2.68 -5.07
N LEU A 133 0.55 1.89 -5.97
CA LEU A 133 0.14 1.90 -7.38
C LEU A 133 -1.29 1.39 -7.58
N VAL A 134 -1.73 0.40 -6.81
CA VAL A 134 -3.06 -0.21 -6.92
C VAL A 134 -4.11 0.62 -6.21
N PHE A 135 -3.97 0.82 -4.90
CA PHE A 135 -4.98 1.50 -4.09
C PHE A 135 -4.96 3.00 -4.39
N ARG A 136 -3.80 3.66 -4.40
CA ARG A 136 -3.77 5.13 -4.44
C ARG A 136 -3.81 5.63 -5.87
N LYS A 137 -2.97 5.11 -6.76
CA LYS A 137 -2.98 5.56 -8.15
C LYS A 137 -4.18 5.03 -8.91
N VAL A 138 -4.44 3.72 -8.91
CA VAL A 138 -5.54 3.16 -9.70
C VAL A 138 -6.90 3.37 -9.04
N LEU A 139 -7.17 2.79 -7.87
CA LEU A 139 -8.51 2.84 -7.26
C LEU A 139 -8.90 4.25 -6.83
N PHE A 140 -8.04 4.98 -6.13
CA PHE A 140 -8.36 6.35 -5.71
C PHE A 140 -8.18 7.34 -6.88
N GLY A 141 -7.01 7.39 -7.51
CA GLY A 141 -6.70 8.38 -8.55
C GLY A 141 -7.46 8.18 -9.86
N ASN A 142 -7.24 7.06 -10.54
CA ASN A 142 -7.76 6.83 -11.89
C ASN A 142 -9.28 6.59 -11.88
N LEU A 143 -9.78 5.79 -10.93
CA LEU A 143 -11.20 5.42 -10.85
C LEU A 143 -12.08 6.52 -10.25
N SER A 144 -11.54 7.55 -9.57
CA SER A 144 -12.32 8.75 -9.14
C SER A 144 -13.09 9.41 -10.28
N THR A 145 -12.60 9.24 -11.51
CA THR A 145 -13.19 9.83 -12.69
C THR A 145 -14.39 9.03 -13.24
N LEU A 146 -14.50 7.72 -12.93
CA LEU A 146 -15.52 6.83 -13.53
C LEU A 146 -16.95 7.19 -13.16
N PHE A 147 -17.16 7.72 -11.96
CA PHE A 147 -18.50 8.03 -11.47
C PHE A 147 -19.06 9.35 -12.01
N GLY A 148 -18.38 10.00 -12.97
CA GLY A 148 -18.75 11.35 -13.44
C GLY A 148 -18.63 12.43 -12.36
N MET A 149 -18.22 12.03 -11.15
CA MET A 149 -18.03 12.87 -9.99
C MET A 149 -16.68 13.58 -10.07
N ARG A 150 -16.59 14.58 -10.97
CA ARG A 150 -15.55 15.63 -10.88
C ARG A 150 -15.72 16.51 -9.63
N SER A 151 -16.72 16.22 -8.80
CA SER A 151 -17.00 16.90 -7.55
C SER A 151 -16.14 16.34 -6.41
N ASN A 152 -15.93 17.16 -5.39
CA ASN A 152 -15.25 16.77 -4.16
C ASN A 152 -15.86 15.49 -3.52
N LEU A 153 -17.16 15.23 -3.75
CA LEU A 153 -17.86 14.05 -3.26
C LEU A 153 -17.32 12.73 -3.85
N GLY A 154 -17.04 12.69 -5.16
CA GLY A 154 -16.52 11.47 -5.80
C GLY A 154 -15.13 11.10 -5.34
N LEU A 155 -14.29 12.11 -5.14
CA LEU A 155 -12.96 11.92 -4.60
C LEU A 155 -13.00 11.35 -3.18
N THR A 156 -13.90 11.87 -2.33
CA THR A 156 -14.11 11.35 -0.96
C THR A 156 -14.60 9.90 -0.98
N ILE A 157 -15.60 9.58 -1.81
CA ILE A 157 -16.12 8.21 -1.93
C ILE A 157 -15.01 7.25 -2.37
N MET A 158 -14.21 7.63 -3.37
CA MET A 158 -13.11 6.77 -3.82
C MET A 158 -11.97 6.66 -2.83
N ALA A 159 -11.68 7.70 -2.04
CA ALA A 159 -10.72 7.61 -0.95
C ALA A 159 -11.18 6.58 0.08
N ILE A 160 -12.47 6.58 0.44
CA ILE A 160 -13.05 5.60 1.38
C ILE A 160 -12.99 4.19 0.79
N ILE A 161 -13.46 3.98 -0.43
CA ILE A 161 -13.44 2.66 -1.10
C ILE A 161 -12.01 2.12 -1.20
N SER A 162 -11.07 2.95 -1.67
CA SER A 162 -9.66 2.57 -1.77
C SER A 162 -9.08 2.20 -0.40
N SER A 163 -9.41 2.94 0.64
CA SER A 163 -8.84 2.73 1.98
C SER A 163 -9.44 1.52 2.68
N LEU A 164 -10.73 1.24 2.47
CA LEU A 164 -11.37 0.02 2.94
C LEU A 164 -10.84 -1.21 2.19
N ALA A 165 -10.70 -1.14 0.86
CA ALA A 165 -10.11 -2.23 0.07
C ALA A 165 -8.68 -2.54 0.55
N PHE A 166 -7.87 -1.51 0.79
CA PHE A 166 -6.55 -1.64 1.41
C PHE A 166 -6.62 -2.33 2.78
N ALA A 167 -7.54 -1.91 3.65
CA ALA A 167 -7.72 -2.49 4.98
C ALA A 167 -8.09 -3.98 4.94
N PHE A 168 -9.03 -4.37 4.07
CA PHE A 168 -9.43 -5.77 3.94
C PHE A 168 -8.31 -6.68 3.43
N MET A 169 -7.42 -6.14 2.57
CA MET A 169 -6.29 -6.91 2.03
C MET A 169 -5.21 -7.23 3.08
N HIS A 170 -5.22 -6.56 4.23
CA HIS A 170 -4.33 -6.89 5.34
C HIS A 170 -4.75 -8.13 6.12
N ASN A 171 -5.97 -8.65 5.89
CA ASN A 171 -6.52 -9.83 6.56
C ASN A 171 -6.34 -9.81 8.09
N ASP A 172 -6.63 -8.66 8.68
CA ASP A 172 -6.43 -8.36 10.10
C ASP A 172 -7.69 -7.71 10.67
N SER A 173 -7.99 -7.94 11.95
CA SER A 173 -9.16 -7.38 12.62
C SER A 173 -9.10 -5.86 12.79
N HIS A 174 -7.92 -5.25 12.66
CA HIS A 174 -7.71 -3.79 12.81
C HIS A 174 -8.12 -2.98 11.58
N ILE A 175 -9.28 -3.29 10.97
CA ILE A 175 -9.78 -2.66 9.73
C ILE A 175 -9.80 -1.13 9.83
N PHE A 176 -10.23 -0.58 10.98
CA PHE A 176 -10.28 0.87 11.19
C PHE A 176 -8.90 1.52 11.11
N LEU A 177 -7.87 0.89 11.71
CA LEU A 177 -6.50 1.39 11.67
C LEU A 177 -5.98 1.43 10.23
N TYR A 178 -6.09 0.32 9.51
CA TYR A 178 -5.62 0.25 8.13
C TYR A 178 -6.40 1.18 7.20
N ALA A 179 -7.70 1.35 7.40
CA ALA A 179 -8.51 2.30 6.64
C ALA A 179 -8.10 3.74 6.93
N ALA A 180 -7.83 4.10 8.19
CA ALA A 180 -7.35 5.43 8.57
C ALA A 180 -5.96 5.74 7.96
N ILE A 181 -5.03 4.79 8.03
CA ILE A 181 -3.72 4.89 7.34
C ILE A 181 -3.95 5.08 5.84
N GLY A 182 -4.86 4.30 5.26
CA GLY A 182 -5.13 4.39 3.84
C GLY A 182 -5.73 5.71 3.38
N LEU A 183 -6.58 6.32 4.20
CA LEU A 183 -7.13 7.65 3.96
C LEU A 183 -6.04 8.71 4.04
N LEU A 184 -5.12 8.59 4.99
CA LEU A 184 -3.97 9.49 5.13
C LEU A 184 -3.04 9.40 3.90
N PHE A 185 -2.81 8.21 3.36
CA PHE A 185 -2.08 8.04 2.10
C PHE A 185 -2.81 8.63 0.89
N CYS A 186 -4.14 8.47 0.81
CA CYS A 186 -4.94 9.15 -0.22
C CYS A 186 -4.79 10.67 -0.11
N TRP A 187 -4.81 11.21 1.11
CA TRP A 187 -4.61 12.64 1.35
C TRP A 187 -3.20 13.11 0.95
N LEU A 188 -2.13 12.39 1.31
CA LEU A 188 -0.76 12.74 0.90
C LEU A 188 -0.61 12.77 -0.62
N TYR A 189 -1.15 11.76 -1.30
CA TYR A 189 -1.14 11.70 -2.75
C TYR A 189 -1.95 12.86 -3.37
N HIS A 190 -3.16 13.12 -2.86
CA HIS A 190 -4.00 14.23 -3.31
C HIS A 190 -3.32 15.60 -3.10
N LYS A 191 -2.69 15.79 -1.94
CA LYS A 191 -2.03 17.04 -1.55
C LYS A 191 -0.85 17.38 -2.44
N THR A 192 -0.11 16.37 -2.90
CA THR A 192 1.15 16.56 -3.62
C THR A 192 1.04 16.32 -5.12
N GLY A 193 0.00 15.62 -5.58
CA GLY A 193 -0.10 15.17 -6.97
C GLY A 193 1.00 14.20 -7.36
N ARG A 194 1.68 13.54 -6.40
CA ARG A 194 2.75 12.57 -6.65
C ARG A 194 2.56 11.31 -5.84
N ILE A 195 2.46 10.18 -6.53
CA ILE A 195 2.33 8.87 -5.88
C ILE A 195 3.55 8.52 -5.03
N GLN A 196 4.72 9.06 -5.39
CA GLN A 196 5.95 8.88 -4.63
C GLN A 196 5.84 9.42 -3.21
N THR A 197 5.01 10.44 -2.95
CA THR A 197 4.84 10.99 -1.60
C THR A 197 4.27 9.95 -0.65
N SER A 198 3.15 9.32 -1.01
CA SER A 198 2.52 8.29 -0.17
C SER A 198 3.36 7.02 -0.13
N MET A 199 4.02 6.66 -1.24
CA MET A 199 4.95 5.53 -1.32
C MET A 199 6.16 5.68 -0.39
N ILE A 200 6.79 6.85 -0.34
CA ILE A 200 7.87 7.14 0.61
C ILE A 200 7.35 7.05 2.04
N ALA A 201 6.19 7.67 2.33
CA ALA A 201 5.61 7.62 3.67
C ALA A 201 5.32 6.19 4.12
N HIS A 202 4.81 5.36 3.22
CA HIS A 202 4.47 3.97 3.49
C HIS A 202 5.72 3.10 3.71
N ILE A 203 6.71 3.19 2.81
CA ILE A 203 7.96 2.44 2.93
C ILE A 203 8.68 2.79 4.23
N LEU A 204 8.81 4.08 4.54
CA LEU A 204 9.49 4.53 5.76
C LEU A 204 8.71 4.12 7.01
N MET A 205 7.37 4.22 6.99
CA MET A 205 6.54 3.77 8.10
C MET A 205 6.71 2.28 8.37
N ASN A 206 6.61 1.43 7.34
CA ASN A 206 6.83 -0.01 7.48
C ASN A 206 8.26 -0.32 7.95
N GLY A 207 9.27 0.37 7.42
CA GLY A 207 10.64 0.23 7.87
C GLY A 207 10.82 0.55 9.35
N LEU A 208 10.26 1.67 9.82
CA LEU A 208 10.36 2.09 11.23
C LEU A 208 9.63 1.14 12.18
N VAL A 209 8.55 0.50 11.74
CA VAL A 209 7.80 -0.48 12.55
C VAL A 209 8.48 -1.84 12.55
N VAL A 210 8.90 -2.33 11.37
CA VAL A 210 9.37 -3.71 11.20
C VAL A 210 10.82 -3.89 11.63
N LEU A 211 11.74 -2.99 11.24
CA LEU A 211 13.18 -3.18 11.46
C LEU A 211 13.54 -3.41 12.95
N PRO A 212 13.03 -2.62 13.91
CA PRO A 212 13.34 -2.85 15.32
C PRO A 212 12.79 -4.18 15.88
N LEU A 213 11.79 -4.77 15.22
CA LEU A 213 11.15 -6.01 15.69
C LEU A 213 11.84 -7.27 15.16
N VAL A 214 12.60 -7.17 14.08
CA VAL A 214 13.29 -8.29 13.42
C VAL A 214 14.79 -8.36 13.76
N MET A 215 15.38 -7.25 14.21
CA MET A 215 16.78 -7.15 14.64
C MET A 215 17.01 -7.71 16.04
#